data_AF-A0A9E2G6A5-F1
#
_entry.id   AF-A0A9E2G6A5-F1
#
_cell.length_a   1.000
_cell.length_b   1.000
_cell.length_c   1.000
_cell.angle_alpha   90.00
_cell.angle_beta   90.00
_cell.angle_gamma   90.00
#
_symmetry.space_group_name_H-M   'P 1'
#
loop_
_entity.id
_entity.type
_entity.pdbx_description
1 polymer ?
#
loop_
_entity_poly.entity_id
_entity_poly.type
_entity_poly.pdbx_seq_one_letter_code
_entity_poly.pdbx_strand_id
1 'polypeptide(L)'
;ISFIANPAVTGLPASPQVLNAGQALQLSVSGTMANPGDFIITADKPILVMEYLTTSASTNAPVAQAGDPAMTQMVPVAQYLDNYIVLVPVNWIYDYAILIKPAGATVTMDGTVVAGGSFIPISDGVNPVQWEVGRIPVPDGVHAFTGTAPFGIVIVGYDSYDSYAYPGGLNMQILNPIN
;
A
#
# COMPACT_ATOMS: atom_id res chain seq x y z
N ILE A 1 -2.94 11.28 -15.78
CA ILE A 1 -2.78 10.73 -14.41
C ILE A 1 -3.22 11.79 -13.42
N SER A 2 -4.07 11.43 -12.46
CA SER A 2 -4.56 12.33 -11.41
C SER A 2 -4.43 11.67 -10.05
N PHE A 3 -4.28 12.49 -9.01
CA PHE A 3 -4.08 12.07 -7.63
C PHE A 3 -5.20 12.60 -6.73
N ILE A 4 -5.67 11.77 -5.81
CA ILE A 4 -6.58 12.16 -4.72
C ILE A 4 -5.92 11.76 -3.41
N ALA A 5 -5.75 12.71 -2.50
CA ALA A 5 -5.08 12.49 -1.22
C ALA A 5 -5.61 13.48 -0.17
N ASN A 6 -5.28 13.22 1.09
CA ASN A 6 -5.54 14.19 2.15
C ASN A 6 -4.73 15.48 1.95
N PRO A 7 -5.27 16.67 2.30
CA PRO A 7 -4.52 17.93 2.18
C PRO A 7 -3.21 17.98 2.98
N ALA A 8 -3.04 17.13 3.99
CA ALA A 8 -1.79 16.98 4.74
C ALA A 8 -0.74 16.12 4.03
N VAL A 9 -1.10 15.43 2.95
CA VAL A 9 -0.15 14.69 2.10
C VAL A 9 0.61 15.66 1.21
N THR A 10 1.92 15.48 1.13
CA THR A 10 2.87 16.34 0.42
C THR A 10 3.65 15.53 -0.61
N GLY A 11 4.27 16.21 -1.59
CA GLY A 11 5.11 15.57 -2.61
C GLY A 11 4.36 15.08 -3.86
N LEU A 12 3.02 15.21 -3.89
CA LEU A 12 2.23 15.01 -5.09
C LEU A 12 2.26 16.27 -5.98
N PRO A 13 2.49 16.14 -7.29
CA PRO A 13 2.41 17.26 -8.22
C PRO A 13 0.94 17.66 -8.47
N ALA A 14 0.73 18.86 -9.02
CA ALA A 14 -0.59 19.29 -9.44
C ALA A 14 -1.19 18.33 -10.49
N SER A 15 -2.44 17.92 -10.32
CA SER A 15 -3.12 17.06 -11.31
C SER A 15 -3.79 17.90 -12.42
N PRO A 16 -3.88 17.39 -13.67
CA PRO A 16 -3.36 16.11 -14.13
C PRO A 16 -1.89 16.16 -14.56
N GLN A 17 -1.19 15.03 -14.41
CA GLN A 17 0.10 14.77 -15.02
C GLN A 17 -0.08 14.01 -16.35
N VAL A 18 0.69 14.40 -17.37
CA VAL A 18 0.70 13.77 -18.69
C VAL A 18 2.02 13.04 -18.88
N LEU A 19 1.96 11.74 -19.18
CA LEU A 19 3.12 10.92 -19.51
C LEU A 19 2.92 10.31 -20.90
N ASN A 20 3.95 10.42 -21.74
CA ASN A 20 4.07 9.65 -22.97
C ASN A 20 4.53 8.22 -22.66
N ALA A 21 4.32 7.31 -23.60
CA ALA A 21 4.77 5.92 -23.47
C ALA A 21 6.28 5.84 -23.15
N GLY A 22 6.63 5.05 -22.14
CA GLY A 22 8.01 4.87 -21.66
C GLY A 22 8.52 5.98 -20.74
N GLN A 23 7.75 7.05 -20.50
CA GLN A 23 8.11 8.04 -19.49
C GLN A 23 7.76 7.55 -18.08
N ALA A 24 8.59 7.92 -17.12
CA ALA A 24 8.37 7.68 -15.70
C ALA A 24 8.15 9.00 -14.96
N LEU A 25 7.30 8.96 -13.93
CA LEU A 25 7.13 10.02 -12.96
C LEU A 25 7.56 9.48 -11.60
N GLN A 26 8.67 10.00 -11.08
CA GLN A 26 9.10 9.69 -9.72
C GLN A 26 8.41 10.63 -8.73
N LEU A 27 7.85 10.04 -7.67
CA LEU A 27 7.15 10.77 -6.61
C LEU A 27 7.85 10.51 -5.28
N SER A 28 8.08 11.56 -4.51
CA SER A 28 8.52 11.46 -3.11
C SER A 28 7.40 11.97 -2.21
N VAL A 29 6.44 11.08 -1.92
CA VAL A 29 5.22 11.42 -1.19
C VAL A 29 5.42 11.20 0.30
N SER A 30 4.93 12.13 1.13
CA SER A 30 5.03 12.04 2.59
C SER A 30 3.82 12.70 3.26
N GLY A 31 3.68 12.54 4.57
CA GLY A 31 2.63 13.17 5.35
C GLY A 31 2.84 13.03 6.85
N THR A 32 1.76 13.14 7.61
CA THR A 32 1.79 13.03 9.09
C THR A 32 1.43 11.61 9.52
N MET A 33 1.62 11.26 10.80
CA MET A 33 1.15 9.95 11.30
C MET A 33 -0.35 9.74 11.15
N ALA A 34 -1.14 10.81 11.13
CA ALA A 34 -2.58 10.74 10.89
C ALA A 34 -2.94 10.62 9.40
N ASN A 35 -2.01 10.96 8.50
CA ASN A 35 -2.19 10.95 7.04
C ASN A 35 -0.83 10.65 6.39
N PRO A 36 -0.39 9.38 6.35
CA PRO A 36 1.03 9.02 6.17
C PRO A 36 1.58 9.19 4.74
N GLY A 37 0.77 9.72 3.83
CA GLY A 37 1.09 9.78 2.41
C GLY A 37 0.31 8.78 1.57
N ASP A 38 -0.84 8.28 2.02
CA ASP A 38 -1.74 7.46 1.20
C ASP A 38 -2.50 8.31 0.18
N PHE A 39 -2.61 7.81 -1.05
CA PHE A 39 -3.33 8.49 -2.12
C PHE A 39 -3.87 7.51 -3.16
N ILE A 40 -4.88 7.96 -3.90
CA ILE A 40 -5.45 7.25 -5.04
C ILE A 40 -4.82 7.79 -6.32
N ILE A 41 -4.43 6.89 -7.22
CA ILE A 41 -3.94 7.21 -8.56
C ILE A 41 -4.98 6.77 -9.57
N THR A 42 -5.40 7.70 -10.44
CA THR A 42 -6.27 7.40 -11.58
C THR A 42 -5.57 7.76 -12.88
N ALA A 43 -5.67 6.89 -13.88
CA ALA A 43 -5.14 7.13 -15.22
C ALA A 43 -6.13 6.69 -16.30
N ASP A 44 -6.07 7.36 -17.44
CA ASP A 44 -6.87 7.08 -18.64
C ASP A 44 -6.12 6.21 -19.66
N LYS A 45 -4.85 5.88 -19.36
CA LYS A 45 -3.97 4.98 -20.10
C LYS A 45 -3.30 4.00 -19.12
N PRO A 46 -2.84 2.82 -19.60
CA PRO A 46 -2.12 1.87 -18.77
C PRO A 46 -0.90 2.51 -18.10
N ILE A 47 -0.75 2.29 -16.80
CA ILE A 47 0.42 2.69 -16.01
C ILE A 47 0.89 1.52 -15.16
N LEU A 48 2.19 1.49 -14.86
CA LEU A 48 2.77 0.64 -13.82
C LEU A 48 3.14 1.53 -12.64
N VAL A 49 2.82 1.08 -11.42
CA VAL A 49 3.16 1.78 -10.19
C VAL A 49 4.06 0.88 -9.35
N MET A 50 5.22 1.41 -8.98
CA MET A 50 6.18 0.77 -8.09
C MET A 50 6.31 1.60 -6.83
N GLU A 51 6.33 0.94 -5.68
CA GLU A 51 6.60 1.55 -4.38
C GLU A 51 8.00 1.13 -3.90
N TYR A 52 8.66 2.05 -3.20
CA TYR A 52 10.02 1.86 -2.70
C TYR A 52 10.10 2.26 -1.23
N LEU A 53 10.59 1.34 -0.40
CA LEU A 53 11.26 1.71 0.84
C LEU A 53 12.66 2.16 0.46
N THR A 54 12.93 3.47 0.48
CA THR A 54 14.13 4.02 -0.16
C THR A 54 15.37 4.01 0.72
N THR A 55 15.22 4.21 2.03
CA THR A 55 16.32 4.27 2.99
C THR A 55 15.87 3.88 4.39
N SER A 56 16.83 3.55 5.25
CA SER A 56 16.66 3.40 6.69
C SER A 56 16.04 4.62 7.39
N ALA A 57 16.26 5.82 6.84
CA ALA A 57 15.70 7.08 7.35
C ALA A 57 14.24 7.34 6.89
N SER A 58 13.67 6.44 6.10
CA SER A 58 12.32 6.55 5.55
C SER A 58 11.29 5.69 6.30
N THR A 59 11.68 5.12 7.44
CA THR A 59 10.80 4.35 8.33
C THR A 59 10.48 5.12 9.61
N ASN A 60 9.53 4.59 10.39
CA ASN A 60 9.26 5.09 11.75
C ASN A 60 10.17 4.44 12.81
N ALA A 61 11.08 3.56 12.41
CA ALA A 61 12.07 2.97 13.32
C ALA A 61 13.31 3.87 13.41
N PRO A 62 14.11 3.75 14.48
CA PRO A 62 15.44 4.34 14.52
C PRO A 62 16.24 3.94 13.28
N VAL A 63 17.02 4.86 12.70
CA VAL A 63 17.82 4.63 11.48
C VAL A 63 18.74 3.41 11.61
N ALA A 64 19.22 3.09 12.81
CA ALA A 64 20.06 1.92 13.07
C ALA A 64 19.29 0.57 13.09
N GLN A 65 17.96 0.61 12.97
CA GLN A 65 17.04 -0.52 13.07
C GLN A 65 16.13 -0.65 11.83
N ALA A 66 16.39 0.14 10.80
CA ALA A 66 15.80 -0.01 9.48
C ALA A 66 16.94 -0.15 8.48
N GLY A 67 16.85 -1.16 7.61
CA GLY A 67 17.99 -1.65 6.85
C GLY A 67 18.07 -1.04 5.47
N ASP A 68 18.37 -1.90 4.50
CA ASP A 68 18.48 -1.60 3.09
C ASP A 68 17.14 -1.25 2.42
N PRO A 69 17.15 -0.77 1.16
CA PRO A 69 15.93 -0.47 0.42
C PRO A 69 15.16 -1.71 0.00
N ALA A 70 13.83 -1.62 -0.06
CA ALA A 70 12.95 -2.64 -0.67
C ALA A 70 12.08 -2.02 -1.78
N MET A 71 11.62 -2.84 -2.73
CA MET A 71 10.69 -2.41 -3.77
C MET A 71 9.55 -3.41 -3.94
N THR A 72 8.37 -2.90 -4.26
CA THR A 72 7.20 -3.73 -4.56
C THR A 72 6.39 -3.13 -5.70
N GLN A 73 5.75 -4.00 -6.47
CA GLN A 73 4.78 -3.57 -7.48
C GLN A 73 3.41 -3.40 -6.82
N MET A 74 2.77 -2.26 -7.07
CA MET A 74 1.40 -2.04 -6.60
C MET A 74 0.40 -2.79 -7.47
N VAL A 75 -0.57 -3.42 -6.80
CA VAL A 75 -1.69 -4.10 -7.45
C VAL A 75 -2.80 -3.10 -7.74
N PRO A 76 -3.32 -3.00 -8.98
CA PRO A 76 -4.47 -2.15 -9.26
C PRO A 76 -5.70 -2.59 -8.46
N VAL A 77 -6.52 -1.64 -7.98
CA VAL A 77 -7.71 -1.92 -7.17
C VAL A 77 -8.69 -2.92 -7.83
N ALA A 78 -8.75 -2.92 -9.17
CA ALA A 78 -9.57 -3.86 -9.92
C ALA A 78 -9.08 -5.31 -9.80
N GLN A 79 -7.81 -5.55 -9.45
CA GLN A 79 -7.21 -6.88 -9.28
C GLN A 79 -7.08 -7.33 -7.82
N TYR A 80 -7.68 -6.61 -6.88
CA TYR A 80 -7.75 -7.05 -5.49
C TYR A 80 -8.54 -8.36 -5.35
N LEU A 81 -8.19 -9.11 -4.30
CA LEU A 81 -8.83 -10.37 -3.91
C LEU A 81 -9.56 -10.18 -2.59
N ASP A 82 -10.46 -11.09 -2.26
CA ASP A 82 -11.16 -11.16 -0.98
C ASP A 82 -10.49 -12.12 0.02
N ASN A 83 -9.52 -12.92 -0.42
CA ASN A 83 -8.71 -13.79 0.44
C ASN A 83 -7.24 -13.88 0.02
N TYR A 84 -6.35 -14.00 1.00
CA TYR A 84 -4.91 -14.11 0.82
C TYR A 84 -4.31 -15.11 1.81
N ILE A 85 -3.28 -15.84 1.36
CA ILE A 85 -2.36 -16.57 2.23
C ILE A 85 -0.97 -15.99 1.98
N VAL A 86 -0.34 -15.46 3.01
CA VAL A 86 0.96 -14.77 2.92
C VAL A 86 1.96 -15.37 3.89
N LEU A 87 3.25 -15.25 3.58
CA LEU A 87 4.35 -15.69 4.45
C LEU A 87 5.11 -14.45 4.95
N VAL A 88 5.07 -14.21 6.24
CA VAL A 88 5.99 -13.28 6.90
C VAL A 88 7.26 -14.07 7.23
N PRO A 89 8.38 -13.81 6.53
CA PRO A 89 9.63 -14.52 6.74
C PRO A 89 10.19 -14.23 8.14
N VAL A 90 10.95 -15.20 8.67
CA VAL A 90 11.62 -15.05 9.96
C VAL A 90 12.83 -14.11 9.88
N ASN A 91 13.23 -13.56 11.03
CA ASN A 91 14.43 -12.75 11.30
C ASN A 91 14.29 -11.22 11.15
N TRP A 92 13.18 -10.72 10.60
CA TRP A 92 12.91 -9.28 10.61
C TRP A 92 12.31 -8.86 11.96
N ILE A 93 12.62 -7.64 12.41
CA ILE A 93 12.14 -7.13 13.70
C ILE A 93 10.78 -6.44 13.53
N TYR A 94 10.60 -5.78 12.38
CA TYR A 94 9.41 -5.03 12.06
C TYR A 94 8.76 -5.63 10.82
N ASP A 95 7.56 -6.16 11.00
CA ASP A 95 6.79 -6.77 9.94
C ASP A 95 5.37 -6.21 9.94
N TYR A 96 4.92 -5.77 8.76
CA TYR A 96 3.63 -5.13 8.56
C TYR A 96 2.91 -5.68 7.34
N ALA A 97 1.62 -5.91 7.50
CA ALA A 97 0.67 -5.97 6.40
C ALA A 97 0.09 -4.57 6.17
N ILE A 98 0.38 -4.00 5.00
CA ILE A 98 -0.28 -2.80 4.50
C ILE A 98 -1.57 -3.24 3.82
N LEU A 99 -2.71 -2.98 4.47
CA LEU A 99 -4.03 -3.40 4.03
C LEU A 99 -4.77 -2.20 3.43
N ILE A 100 -5.18 -2.31 2.16
CA ILE A 100 -5.94 -1.27 1.44
C ILE A 100 -7.35 -1.78 1.17
N LYS A 101 -8.36 -1.27 1.87
CA LYS A 101 -9.73 -1.79 1.76
C LYS A 101 -10.74 -0.69 1.41
N PRO A 102 -11.89 -1.03 0.79
CA PRO A 102 -12.99 -0.10 0.66
C PRO A 102 -13.45 0.41 2.03
N ALA A 103 -13.90 1.67 2.08
CA ALA A 103 -14.45 2.25 3.30
C ALA A 103 -15.61 1.40 3.84
N GLY A 104 -15.59 1.11 5.14
CA GLY A 104 -16.60 0.28 5.80
C GLY A 104 -16.49 -1.23 5.57
N ALA A 105 -15.59 -1.72 4.71
CA ALA A 105 -15.29 -3.15 4.62
C ALA A 105 -14.54 -3.63 5.88
N THR A 106 -14.66 -4.91 6.21
CA THR A 106 -13.91 -5.54 7.32
C THR A 106 -12.87 -6.47 6.76
N VAL A 107 -11.68 -6.51 7.38
CA VAL A 107 -10.62 -7.49 7.09
C VAL A 107 -10.30 -8.25 8.37
N THR A 108 -10.05 -9.55 8.25
CA THR A 108 -9.58 -10.41 9.34
C THR A 108 -8.18 -10.93 9.04
N MET A 109 -7.42 -11.19 10.10
CA MET A 109 -6.13 -11.88 10.10
C MET A 109 -6.28 -13.11 10.99
N ASP A 110 -6.07 -14.30 10.43
CA ASP A 110 -6.23 -15.60 11.11
C ASP A 110 -7.59 -15.75 11.83
N GLY A 111 -8.64 -15.29 11.16
CA GLY A 111 -10.01 -15.33 11.68
C GLY A 111 -10.34 -14.23 12.70
N THR A 112 -9.36 -13.43 13.12
CA THR A 112 -9.56 -12.30 14.04
C THR A 112 -9.75 -11.01 13.28
N VAL A 113 -10.80 -10.24 13.59
CA VAL A 113 -11.05 -8.94 12.95
C VAL A 113 -9.93 -7.96 13.27
N VAL A 114 -9.35 -7.36 12.23
CA VAL A 114 -8.42 -6.24 12.39
C VAL A 114 -9.20 -5.03 12.89
N ALA A 115 -8.73 -4.40 13.97
CA ALA A 115 -9.43 -3.29 14.59
C ALA A 115 -9.65 -2.13 13.60
N GLY A 116 -10.89 -1.64 13.49
CA GLY A 116 -11.24 -0.55 12.58
C GLY A 116 -10.43 0.73 12.83
N GLY A 117 -10.05 1.00 14.08
CA GLY A 117 -9.20 2.13 14.45
C GLY A 117 -7.75 2.06 13.93
N SER A 118 -7.34 0.93 13.36
CA SER A 118 -6.03 0.78 12.71
C SER A 118 -6.01 1.28 11.27
N PHE A 119 -7.17 1.65 10.70
CA PHE A 119 -7.29 2.10 9.32
C PHE A 119 -7.44 3.63 9.26
N ILE A 120 -6.69 4.24 8.35
CA ILE A 120 -6.72 5.68 8.08
C ILE A 120 -7.45 5.89 6.74
N PRO A 121 -8.51 6.73 6.70
CA PRO A 121 -9.23 7.01 5.47
C PRO A 121 -8.43 7.90 4.51
N ILE A 122 -8.44 7.57 3.22
CA ILE A 122 -7.95 8.47 2.16
C ILE A 122 -9.06 9.49 1.87
N SER A 123 -8.99 10.65 2.54
CA SER A 123 -10.01 11.70 2.44
C SER A 123 -9.40 12.99 1.90
N ASP A 124 -9.92 13.50 0.78
CA ASP A 124 -9.56 14.81 0.22
C ASP A 124 -10.29 15.99 0.88
N GLY A 125 -11.16 15.71 1.87
CA GLY A 125 -11.96 16.70 2.58
C GLY A 125 -13.18 17.21 1.80
N VAL A 126 -13.44 16.69 0.61
CA VAL A 126 -14.52 17.14 -0.28
C VAL A 126 -15.46 16.00 -0.64
N ASN A 127 -14.90 14.85 -1.04
CA ASN A 127 -15.63 13.69 -1.53
C ASN A 127 -15.83 12.64 -0.42
N PRO A 128 -16.86 11.78 -0.53
CA PRO A 128 -17.01 10.64 0.36
C PRO A 128 -15.77 9.75 0.34
N VAL A 129 -15.35 9.28 1.51
CA VAL A 129 -14.21 8.35 1.65
C VAL A 129 -14.53 7.05 0.91
N GLN A 130 -13.63 6.64 0.02
CA GLN A 130 -13.76 5.41 -0.75
C GLN A 130 -12.85 4.30 -0.24
N TRP A 131 -11.68 4.64 0.29
CA TRP A 131 -10.63 3.71 0.65
C TRP A 131 -10.02 4.06 2.00
N GLU A 132 -9.59 3.04 2.73
CA GLU A 132 -8.90 3.16 4.01
C GLU A 132 -7.67 2.25 4.01
N VAL A 133 -6.58 2.71 4.61
CA VAL A 133 -5.29 2.00 4.65
C VAL A 133 -4.88 1.73 6.09
N GLY A 134 -4.56 0.47 6.39
CA GLY A 134 -4.02 0.04 7.68
C GLY A 134 -2.59 -0.44 7.55
N ARG A 135 -1.73 -0.15 8.54
CA ARG A 135 -0.39 -0.75 8.69
C ARG A 135 -0.42 -1.65 9.91
N ILE A 136 -0.66 -2.93 9.70
CA ILE A 136 -0.95 -3.88 10.76
C ILE A 136 0.33 -4.65 11.09
N PRO A 137 0.85 -4.60 12.33
CA PRO A 137 1.95 -5.48 12.72
C PRO A 137 1.53 -6.94 12.57
N VAL A 138 2.38 -7.76 11.95
CA VAL A 138 2.10 -9.19 11.72
C VAL A 138 3.29 -10.00 12.25
N PRO A 139 3.07 -11.04 13.08
CA PRO A 139 4.15 -11.92 13.50
C PRO A 139 4.77 -12.72 12.35
N ASP A 140 5.93 -13.31 12.58
CA ASP A 140 6.52 -14.30 11.68
C ASP A 140 5.58 -15.50 11.48
N GLY A 141 5.50 -15.98 10.24
CA GLY A 141 4.76 -17.19 9.90
C GLY A 141 3.81 -17.01 8.72
N VAL A 142 2.93 -18.02 8.56
CA VAL A 142 1.93 -18.02 7.50
C VAL A 142 0.62 -17.47 8.06
N HIS A 143 0.09 -16.46 7.39
CA HIS A 143 -1.13 -15.77 7.81
C HIS A 143 -2.21 -15.82 6.73
N ALA A 144 -3.44 -16.02 7.17
CA ALA A 144 -4.62 -15.94 6.31
C ALA A 144 -5.34 -14.61 6.51
N PHE A 145 -5.52 -13.86 5.43
CA PHE A 145 -6.32 -12.63 5.44
C PHE A 145 -7.60 -12.82 4.62
N THR A 146 -8.73 -12.38 5.15
CA THR A 146 -10.01 -12.40 4.43
C THR A 146 -10.77 -11.10 4.62
N GLY A 147 -11.52 -10.68 3.61
CA GLY A 147 -12.27 -9.42 3.59
C GLY A 147 -13.73 -9.60 3.24
N THR A 148 -14.60 -8.71 3.74
CA THR A 148 -16.01 -8.66 3.31
C THR A 148 -16.20 -8.04 1.93
N ALA A 149 -15.13 -7.50 1.35
CA ALA A 149 -15.01 -6.99 -0.02
C ALA A 149 -13.55 -7.15 -0.48
N PRO A 150 -13.27 -7.14 -1.79
CA PRO A 150 -11.89 -7.18 -2.29
C PRO A 150 -11.03 -6.05 -1.73
N PHE A 151 -9.83 -6.38 -1.27
CA PHE A 151 -8.86 -5.44 -0.68
C PHE A 151 -7.44 -5.76 -1.16
N GLY A 152 -6.53 -4.80 -1.10
CA GLY A 152 -5.12 -4.98 -1.42
C GLY A 152 -4.31 -5.31 -0.17
N ILE A 153 -3.24 -6.09 -0.34
CA ILE A 153 -2.26 -6.37 0.70
C ILE A 153 -0.83 -6.27 0.14
N VAL A 154 0.01 -5.53 0.85
CA VAL A 154 1.46 -5.54 0.66
C VAL A 154 2.07 -5.97 1.98
N ILE A 155 2.97 -6.95 1.95
CA ILE A 155 3.77 -7.29 3.13
C ILE A 155 5.08 -6.54 3.00
N VAL A 156 5.47 -5.87 4.07
CA VAL A 156 6.74 -5.19 4.21
C VAL A 156 7.36 -5.53 5.54
N GLY A 157 8.66 -5.79 5.55
CA GLY A 157 9.40 -5.89 6.79
C GLY A 157 10.83 -5.37 6.65
N TYR A 158 11.41 -5.01 7.78
CA TYR A 158 12.75 -4.42 7.85
C TYR A 158 13.36 -4.62 9.25
N ASP A 159 14.69 -4.72 9.30
CA ASP A 159 15.48 -4.80 10.53
C ASP A 159 16.71 -3.88 10.43
N SER A 160 17.75 -4.08 11.24
CA SER A 160 18.95 -3.24 11.17
C SER A 160 19.77 -3.35 9.87
N TYR A 161 19.55 -4.37 9.04
CA TYR A 161 20.39 -4.66 7.87
C TYR A 161 19.58 -4.80 6.59
N ASP A 162 18.51 -5.58 6.63
CA ASP A 162 17.79 -6.02 5.44
C ASP A 162 16.32 -5.60 5.52
N SER A 163 15.70 -5.48 4.34
CA SER A 163 14.28 -5.21 4.16
C SER A 163 13.69 -6.06 3.05
N TYR A 164 12.38 -6.27 3.10
CA TYR A 164 11.64 -6.94 2.03
C TYR A 164 10.27 -6.29 1.83
N ALA A 165 9.76 -6.38 0.61
CA ALA A 165 8.40 -5.96 0.29
C ALA A 165 7.85 -6.77 -0.87
N TYR A 166 6.58 -7.19 -0.81
CA TYR A 166 5.93 -7.88 -1.92
C TYR A 166 4.39 -7.73 -1.87
N PRO A 167 3.70 -7.79 -3.02
CA PRO A 167 2.24 -7.83 -3.03
C PRO A 167 1.77 -9.22 -2.59
N GLY A 168 0.80 -9.31 -1.68
CA GLY A 168 0.31 -10.62 -1.19
C GLY A 168 -0.46 -11.43 -2.23
N GLY A 169 -0.82 -10.83 -3.37
CA GLY A 169 -1.42 -11.50 -4.51
C GLY A 169 -2.25 -10.56 -5.38
N LEU A 170 -2.62 -11.02 -6.57
CA LEU A 170 -3.48 -10.29 -7.50
C LEU A 170 -4.34 -11.23 -8.34
N ASN A 171 -5.47 -10.72 -8.81
CA ASN A 171 -6.31 -11.40 -9.79
C ASN A 171 -5.69 -11.30 -11.20
N MET A 172 -5.91 -12.33 -12.03
CA MET A 172 -5.35 -12.44 -13.39
C MET A 172 -6.29 -11.90 -14.47
N GLN A 173 -7.33 -11.15 -14.10
CA GLN A 173 -8.23 -10.55 -15.08
C GLN A 173 -7.51 -9.51 -15.96
N ILE A 174 -7.88 -9.49 -17.24
CA ILE A 174 -7.32 -8.53 -18.21
C ILE A 174 -7.92 -7.16 -17.92
N LEU A 175 -7.08 -6.22 -17.47
CA LEU A 175 -7.48 -4.82 -17.29
C LEU A 175 -7.35 -3.99 -18.57
N ASN A 176 -6.31 -4.27 -19.36
CA ASN A 176 -5.94 -3.48 -20.54
C ASN A 176 -5.86 -4.42 -21.76
N PRO A 177 -6.97 -4.69 -22.45
CA PRO A 177 -6.96 -5.53 -23.64
C PRO A 177 -6.13 -4.86 -24.76
N ILE A 178 -5.26 -5.65 -25.38
CA ILE A 178 -4.54 -5.25 -26.60
C ILE A 178 -5.50 -5.53 -27.76
N ASN A 179 -6.17 -4.50 -28.25
CA ASN A 179 -6.90 -4.58 -29.52
C ASN A 179 -5.93 -4.42 -30.70
#